data_AF-A0A2G2FXX8-F1
#
_entry.id   AF-A0A2G2FXX8-F1
#
_cell.length_a   1.000
_cell.length_b   1.000
_cell.length_c   1.000
_cell.angle_alpha   90.00
_cell.angle_beta   90.00
_cell.angle_gamma   90.00
#
_symmetry.space_group_name_H-M   'P 1'
#
loop_
_entity.id
_entity.type
_entity.pdbx_description
1 polymer ?
#
loop_
_entity_poly.entity_id
_entity_poly.type
_entity_poly.pdbx_seq_one_letter_code
_entity_poly.pdbx_strand_id
1 'polypeptide(L)'
;MTVTLSCFSLRELVLTAFDESSQWELINTLTESQLATLAENPVLLPSFQLLLANHKSDQVRSGLAENEAITGKVQYQLAVDKYCNVRQCLAYNSALIRSLQDLLVNDLSPAVRGALAAFASLTRKAQYKLAKDASVAVVANLAGNKCLVEPLQRLLANHVDESVRLNLAENLSLTKQMQHQLVSDNVNVRASLATNESLHCEYQMTLACEDAPAIRVALAENEALISPIQCQLATDPDIDVVLALASNGTLTENMQQALLLKDECVRIALAENPAISSVIQLILAADPSDKIRSALAINDALSETLITQLVDDPNANVRANLALNSSLPEYIEIKLAQDKSCSVRNSLAFRGHVCQKAKELLLDSNDETIRDLFIGMHYE
;
A
#
# COMPACT_ATOMS: atom_id res chain seq x y z
N MET A 1 11.38 -42.85 -6.60
CA MET A 1 10.64 -42.53 -5.36
C MET A 1 9.33 -41.91 -5.81
N THR A 2 8.23 -42.66 -5.73
CA THR A 2 6.87 -42.14 -5.92
C THR A 2 6.58 -41.22 -4.73
N VAL A 3 6.83 -39.92 -4.90
CA VAL A 3 6.49 -38.93 -3.90
C VAL A 3 4.97 -38.85 -3.88
N THR A 4 4.36 -39.18 -2.75
CA THR A 4 2.91 -39.02 -2.58
C THR A 4 2.56 -37.53 -2.66
N LEU A 5 2.02 -37.14 -3.81
CA LEU A 5 1.68 -35.78 -4.22
C LEU A 5 0.55 -35.12 -3.40
N SER A 6 0.10 -35.76 -2.32
CA SER A 6 -0.91 -35.25 -1.38
C SER A 6 -0.32 -34.39 -0.25
N CYS A 7 1.00 -34.22 -0.15
CA CYS A 7 1.65 -33.53 0.96
C CYS A 7 2.22 -32.15 0.63
N PHE A 8 2.23 -31.72 -0.63
CA PHE A 8 2.76 -30.39 -0.96
C PHE A 8 1.72 -29.30 -0.69
N SER A 9 2.09 -28.34 0.14
CA SER A 9 1.34 -27.10 0.28
C SER A 9 1.37 -26.32 -1.04
N LEU A 10 0.35 -25.48 -1.30
CA LEU A 10 0.31 -24.60 -2.48
C LEU A 10 1.59 -23.74 -2.61
N ARG A 11 2.20 -23.37 -1.48
CA ARG A 11 3.46 -22.60 -1.42
C ARG A 11 4.68 -23.42 -1.87
N GLU A 12 4.71 -24.71 -1.58
CA GLU A 12 5.79 -25.59 -2.02
C GLU A 12 5.70 -25.87 -3.53
N LEU A 13 4.49 -25.93 -4.10
CA LEU A 13 4.32 -26.11 -5.55
C LEU A 13 4.93 -24.96 -6.38
N VAL A 14 4.92 -23.72 -5.87
CA VAL A 14 5.46 -22.54 -6.59
C VAL A 14 6.98 -22.42 -6.49
N LEU A 15 7.59 -22.95 -5.42
CA LEU A 15 9.02 -22.74 -5.11
C LEU A 15 9.91 -23.96 -5.39
N THR A 16 9.31 -25.13 -5.64
CA THR A 16 10.07 -26.38 -5.80
C THR A 16 10.51 -26.57 -7.25
N ALA A 17 11.78 -26.90 -7.43
CA ALA A 17 12.31 -27.38 -8.71
C ALA A 17 11.97 -28.87 -8.87
N PHE A 18 10.98 -29.16 -9.71
CA PHE A 18 10.62 -30.53 -10.05
C PHE A 18 11.44 -31.03 -11.25
N ASP A 19 11.85 -32.30 -11.23
CA ASP A 19 12.41 -32.93 -12.43
C ASP A 19 11.32 -33.19 -13.48
N GLU A 20 11.72 -33.47 -14.72
CA GLU A 20 10.78 -33.65 -15.84
C GLU A 20 9.73 -34.73 -15.55
N SER A 21 10.15 -35.87 -14.97
CA SER A 21 9.27 -36.98 -14.62
C SER A 21 8.22 -36.59 -13.56
N SER A 22 8.62 -35.86 -12.52
CA SER A 22 7.71 -35.41 -11.47
C SER A 22 6.73 -34.36 -11.99
N GLN A 23 7.18 -33.47 -12.88
CA GLN A 23 6.28 -32.53 -13.55
C GLN A 23 5.18 -33.29 -14.33
N TRP A 24 5.54 -34.32 -15.10
CA TRP A 24 4.56 -35.15 -15.82
C TRP A 24 3.54 -35.86 -14.93
N GLU A 25 3.96 -36.32 -13.75
CA GLU A 25 3.06 -36.95 -12.78
C GLU A 25 2.05 -35.93 -12.21
N LEU A 26 2.54 -34.73 -11.87
CA LEU A 26 1.74 -33.63 -11.29
C LEU A 26 0.54 -33.23 -12.15
N ILE A 27 0.67 -33.18 -13.49
CA ILE A 27 -0.46 -32.82 -14.40
C ILE A 27 -1.65 -33.76 -14.25
N ASN A 28 -1.37 -35.05 -14.06
CA ASN A 28 -2.41 -36.08 -14.07
C ASN A 28 -3.04 -36.28 -12.68
N THR A 29 -2.39 -35.78 -11.63
CA THR A 29 -2.84 -35.97 -10.24
C THR A 29 -3.47 -34.72 -9.62
N LEU A 30 -3.04 -33.54 -10.04
CA LEU A 30 -3.49 -32.28 -9.44
C LEU A 30 -4.85 -31.83 -9.98
N THR A 31 -5.61 -31.14 -9.12
CA THR A 31 -6.84 -30.44 -9.52
C THR A 31 -6.53 -29.21 -10.38
N GLU A 32 -7.51 -28.68 -11.11
CA GLU A 32 -7.32 -27.50 -11.96
C GLU A 32 -6.84 -26.27 -11.15
N SER A 33 -7.33 -26.10 -9.93
CA SER A 33 -6.89 -25.02 -9.03
C SER A 33 -5.43 -25.20 -8.60
N GLN A 34 -5.02 -26.43 -8.25
CA GLN A 34 -3.63 -26.71 -7.89
C GLN A 34 -2.69 -26.58 -9.09
N LEU A 35 -3.16 -26.93 -10.28
CA LEU A 35 -2.40 -26.73 -11.52
C LEU A 35 -2.26 -25.26 -11.88
N ALA A 36 -3.25 -24.42 -11.61
CA ALA A 36 -3.14 -22.99 -11.80
C ALA A 36 -2.04 -22.39 -10.91
N THR A 37 -2.01 -22.77 -9.63
CA THR A 37 -0.94 -22.35 -8.71
C THR A 37 0.43 -22.90 -9.12
N LEU A 38 0.52 -24.17 -9.56
CA LEU A 38 1.76 -24.72 -10.09
C LEU A 38 2.23 -23.96 -11.35
N ALA A 39 1.30 -23.47 -12.18
CA ALA A 39 1.61 -22.75 -13.41
C ALA A 39 2.39 -21.44 -13.18
N GLU A 40 2.26 -20.84 -11.99
CA GLU A 40 2.99 -19.65 -11.56
C GLU A 40 4.48 -19.93 -11.25
N ASN A 41 4.88 -21.19 -11.12
CA ASN A 41 6.24 -21.57 -10.73
C ASN A 41 7.29 -21.13 -11.79
N PRO A 42 8.29 -20.31 -11.45
CA PRO A 42 9.25 -19.79 -12.42
C PRO A 42 10.23 -20.84 -12.98
N VAL A 43 10.28 -22.04 -12.40
CA VAL A 43 11.21 -23.13 -12.76
C VAL A 43 10.57 -24.15 -13.72
N LEU A 44 9.35 -23.89 -14.19
CA LEU A 44 8.69 -24.80 -15.13
C LEU A 44 9.48 -24.98 -16.42
N LEU A 45 9.66 -26.23 -16.82
CA LEU A 45 10.36 -26.57 -18.06
C LEU A 45 9.57 -26.05 -19.27
N PRO A 46 10.22 -25.58 -20.35
CA PRO A 46 9.53 -25.08 -21.54
C PRO A 46 8.52 -26.07 -22.15
N SER A 47 8.80 -27.37 -22.08
CA SER A 47 7.88 -28.43 -22.51
C SER A 47 6.60 -28.45 -21.69
N PHE A 48 6.73 -28.25 -20.37
CA PHE A 48 5.62 -28.20 -19.43
C PHE A 48 4.80 -26.93 -19.57
N GLN A 49 5.45 -25.78 -19.70
CA GLN A 49 4.78 -24.51 -19.99
C GLN A 49 3.90 -24.63 -21.25
N LEU A 50 4.43 -25.27 -22.32
CA LEU A 50 3.69 -25.48 -23.56
C LEU A 50 2.47 -26.39 -23.36
N LEU A 51 2.56 -27.39 -22.49
CA LEU A 51 1.43 -28.26 -22.19
C LEU A 51 0.34 -27.49 -21.44
N LEU A 52 0.72 -26.75 -20.39
CA LEU A 52 -0.21 -25.94 -19.61
C LEU A 52 -0.87 -24.86 -20.47
N ALA A 53 -0.14 -24.27 -21.42
CA ALA A 53 -0.67 -23.29 -22.37
C ALA A 53 -1.78 -23.86 -23.29
N ASN A 54 -1.84 -25.18 -23.47
CA ASN A 54 -2.89 -25.86 -24.22
C ASN A 54 -3.94 -26.53 -23.31
N HIS A 55 -3.85 -26.34 -22.00
CA HIS A 55 -4.78 -26.95 -21.06
C HIS A 55 -6.21 -26.42 -21.29
N LYS A 56 -7.22 -27.27 -21.06
CA LYS A 56 -8.64 -26.93 -21.30
C LYS A 56 -9.15 -25.79 -20.41
N SER A 57 -8.68 -25.76 -19.17
CA SER A 57 -9.09 -24.79 -18.14
C SER A 57 -8.37 -23.46 -18.34
N ASP A 58 -9.12 -22.38 -18.47
CA ASP A 58 -8.58 -21.02 -18.59
C ASP A 58 -7.90 -20.55 -17.31
N GLN A 59 -8.31 -21.07 -16.14
CA GLN A 59 -7.65 -20.78 -14.85
C GLN A 59 -6.19 -21.23 -14.84
N VAL A 60 -5.91 -22.42 -15.38
CA VAL A 60 -4.54 -22.94 -15.51
C VAL A 60 -3.72 -22.07 -16.47
N ARG A 61 -4.35 -21.61 -17.56
CA ARG A 61 -3.69 -20.75 -18.55
C ARG A 61 -3.48 -19.33 -18.04
N SER A 62 -4.36 -18.81 -17.18
CA SER A 62 -4.18 -17.50 -16.54
C SER A 62 -3.08 -17.55 -15.49
N GLY A 63 -3.02 -18.58 -14.66
CA GLY A 63 -1.90 -18.78 -13.72
C GLY A 63 -0.55 -18.89 -14.45
N LEU A 64 -0.53 -19.58 -15.60
CA LEU A 64 0.66 -19.61 -16.46
C LEU A 64 1.01 -18.22 -17.04
N ALA A 65 0.01 -17.39 -17.35
CA ALA A 65 0.23 -16.06 -17.90
C ALA A 65 0.84 -15.09 -16.88
N GLU A 66 0.67 -15.34 -15.58
CA GLU A 66 1.27 -14.55 -14.49
C GLU A 66 2.74 -14.90 -14.24
N ASN A 67 3.18 -16.08 -14.70
CA ASN A 67 4.56 -16.53 -14.56
C ASN A 67 5.51 -15.72 -15.46
N GLU A 68 6.44 -14.99 -14.86
CA GLU A 68 7.40 -14.13 -15.59
C GLU A 68 8.47 -14.92 -16.37
N ALA A 69 8.66 -16.21 -16.06
CA ALA A 69 9.67 -17.07 -16.69
C ALA A 69 9.16 -17.83 -17.94
N ILE A 70 7.94 -17.55 -18.40
CA ILE A 70 7.38 -18.24 -19.57
C ILE A 70 8.09 -17.86 -20.87
N THR A 71 8.32 -18.87 -21.71
CA THR A 71 8.98 -18.68 -22.99
C THR A 71 8.15 -17.81 -23.94
N GLY A 72 8.82 -17.11 -24.87
CA GLY A 72 8.12 -16.27 -25.85
C GLY A 72 7.13 -17.03 -26.75
N LYS A 73 7.35 -18.33 -26.98
CA LYS A 73 6.40 -19.19 -27.69
C LYS A 73 5.09 -19.36 -26.89
N VAL A 74 5.21 -19.56 -25.58
CA VAL A 74 4.07 -19.69 -24.66
C VAL A 74 3.36 -18.35 -24.54
N GLN A 75 4.10 -17.24 -24.36
CA GLN A 75 3.50 -15.91 -24.37
C GLN A 75 2.68 -15.65 -25.64
N TYR A 76 3.19 -16.03 -26.82
CA TYR A 76 2.44 -15.87 -28.07
C TYR A 76 1.14 -16.67 -28.08
N GLN A 77 1.16 -17.92 -27.60
CA GLN A 77 -0.06 -18.76 -27.52
C GLN A 77 -1.10 -18.15 -26.58
N LEU A 78 -0.66 -17.68 -25.41
CA LEU A 78 -1.53 -17.04 -24.44
C LEU A 78 -2.05 -15.69 -24.94
N ALA A 79 -1.28 -14.96 -25.76
CA ALA A 79 -1.70 -13.68 -26.34
C ALA A 79 -2.82 -13.81 -27.39
N VAL A 80 -3.00 -14.99 -27.97
CA VAL A 80 -4.10 -15.30 -28.90
C VAL A 80 -5.16 -16.20 -28.25
N ASP A 81 -5.15 -16.35 -26.92
CA ASP A 81 -6.10 -17.19 -26.21
C ASP A 81 -7.54 -16.73 -26.48
N LYS A 82 -8.48 -17.69 -26.46
CA LYS A 82 -9.91 -17.37 -26.70
C LYS A 82 -10.50 -16.53 -25.57
N TYR A 83 -10.05 -16.68 -24.33
CA TYR A 83 -10.58 -15.91 -23.20
C TYR A 83 -9.75 -14.66 -22.92
N CYS A 84 -10.45 -13.56 -22.63
CA CYS A 84 -9.81 -12.28 -22.36
C CYS A 84 -9.09 -12.23 -21.00
N ASN A 85 -9.50 -13.04 -20.01
CA ASN A 85 -8.82 -13.11 -18.70
C ASN A 85 -7.38 -13.58 -18.85
N VAL A 86 -7.13 -14.64 -19.62
CA VAL A 86 -5.78 -15.15 -19.90
C VAL A 86 -4.92 -14.09 -20.60
N ARG A 87 -5.48 -13.42 -21.61
CA ARG A 87 -4.79 -12.34 -22.33
C ARG A 87 -4.52 -11.13 -21.43
N GLN A 88 -5.41 -10.84 -20.49
CA GLN A 88 -5.28 -9.74 -19.53
C GLN A 88 -4.18 -10.05 -18.51
N CYS A 89 -4.14 -11.25 -17.94
CA CYS A 89 -3.05 -11.69 -17.06
C CYS A 89 -1.70 -11.57 -17.77
N LEU A 90 -1.62 -12.01 -19.03
CA LEU A 90 -0.42 -11.85 -19.84
C LEU A 90 -0.03 -10.38 -20.06
N ALA A 91 -1.00 -9.48 -20.22
CA ALA A 91 -0.75 -8.04 -20.37
C ALA A 91 -0.18 -7.38 -19.10
N TYR A 92 -0.47 -7.94 -17.92
CA TYR A 92 0.14 -7.51 -16.65
C TYR A 92 1.53 -8.09 -16.39
N ASN A 93 1.91 -9.17 -17.08
CA ASN A 93 3.19 -9.83 -16.89
C ASN A 93 4.36 -8.90 -17.25
N SER A 94 5.26 -8.64 -16.29
CA SER A 94 6.38 -7.71 -16.42
C SER A 94 7.37 -8.11 -17.54
N ALA A 95 7.43 -9.40 -17.88
CA ALA A 95 8.30 -9.99 -18.89
C ALA A 95 7.65 -10.06 -20.29
N LEU A 96 6.53 -9.37 -20.52
CA LEU A 96 5.85 -9.36 -21.81
C LEU A 96 6.76 -8.86 -22.95
N ILE A 97 6.92 -9.70 -23.98
CA ILE A 97 7.77 -9.39 -25.12
C ILE A 97 7.19 -8.23 -25.95
N ARG A 98 8.06 -7.32 -26.39
CA ARG A 98 7.70 -6.12 -27.16
C ARG A 98 6.84 -6.39 -28.40
N SER A 99 7.11 -7.46 -29.14
CA SER A 99 6.31 -7.82 -30.33
C SER A 99 4.88 -8.20 -30.01
N LEU A 100 4.60 -8.70 -28.80
CA LEU A 100 3.25 -9.07 -28.37
C LEU A 100 2.43 -7.85 -27.92
N GLN A 101 3.09 -6.77 -27.49
CA GLN A 101 2.40 -5.50 -27.22
C GLN A 101 1.67 -5.00 -28.49
N ASP A 102 2.28 -5.14 -29.67
CA ASP A 102 1.67 -4.76 -30.95
C ASP A 102 0.42 -5.59 -31.29
N LEU A 103 0.32 -6.81 -30.76
CA LEU A 103 -0.85 -7.67 -30.91
C LEU A 103 -1.94 -7.27 -29.92
N LEU A 104 -1.60 -7.22 -28.63
CA LEU A 104 -2.54 -6.95 -27.53
C LEU A 104 -3.08 -5.52 -27.54
N VAL A 105 -2.36 -4.56 -28.14
CA VAL A 105 -2.86 -3.18 -28.30
C VAL A 105 -4.12 -3.10 -29.17
N ASN A 106 -4.34 -4.10 -30.03
CA ASN A 106 -5.52 -4.21 -30.88
C ASN A 106 -6.52 -5.25 -30.35
N ASP A 107 -6.38 -5.71 -29.10
CA ASP A 107 -7.28 -6.69 -28.52
C ASP A 107 -8.73 -6.18 -28.53
N LEU A 108 -9.70 -7.09 -28.69
CA LEU A 108 -11.12 -6.72 -28.66
C LEU A 108 -11.56 -6.27 -27.26
N SER A 109 -11.00 -6.85 -26.21
CA SER A 109 -11.36 -6.56 -24.83
C SER A 109 -10.70 -5.27 -24.33
N PRO A 110 -11.47 -4.27 -23.86
CA PRO A 110 -10.92 -3.09 -23.21
C PRO A 110 -10.11 -3.42 -21.95
N ALA A 111 -10.43 -4.52 -21.26
CA ALA A 111 -9.70 -4.94 -20.06
C ALA A 111 -8.25 -5.35 -20.38
N VAL A 112 -8.04 -6.06 -21.50
CA VAL A 112 -6.70 -6.45 -21.98
C VAL A 112 -5.91 -5.22 -22.40
N ARG A 113 -6.54 -4.31 -23.16
CA ARG A 113 -5.90 -3.05 -23.59
C ARG A 113 -5.59 -2.14 -22.39
N GLY A 114 -6.46 -2.11 -21.39
CA GLY A 114 -6.28 -1.33 -20.16
C GLY A 114 -5.17 -1.88 -19.26
N ALA A 115 -5.01 -3.21 -19.18
CA ALA A 115 -3.87 -3.84 -18.52
C ALA A 115 -2.56 -3.48 -19.24
N LEU A 116 -2.55 -3.58 -20.58
CA LEU A 116 -1.40 -3.18 -21.38
C LEU A 116 -1.09 -1.68 -21.23
N ALA A 117 -2.10 -0.82 -21.09
CA ALA A 117 -1.93 0.62 -20.87
C ALA A 117 -1.18 0.94 -19.57
N ALA A 118 -1.35 0.13 -18.52
CA ALA A 118 -0.65 0.27 -17.24
C ALA A 118 0.78 -0.35 -17.24
N PHE A 119 1.17 -1.03 -18.32
CA PHE A 119 2.43 -1.76 -18.39
C PHE A 119 3.66 -0.83 -18.32
N ALA A 120 4.58 -1.09 -17.39
CA ALA A 120 5.72 -0.20 -17.14
C ALA A 120 6.66 -0.02 -18.34
N SER A 121 6.82 -1.06 -19.17
CA SER A 121 7.71 -1.03 -20.35
C SER A 121 6.96 -0.90 -21.68
N LEU A 122 5.86 -0.14 -21.69
CA LEU A 122 5.00 0.04 -22.85
C LEU A 122 5.72 0.79 -23.98
N THR A 123 5.74 0.20 -25.17
CA THR A 123 6.38 0.83 -26.34
C THR A 123 5.68 2.12 -26.75
N ARG A 124 6.44 3.10 -27.25
CA ARG A 124 5.89 4.38 -27.74
C ARG A 124 4.79 4.18 -28.78
N LYS A 125 4.97 3.22 -29.70
CA LYS A 125 3.98 2.89 -30.73
C LYS A 125 2.65 2.44 -30.11
N ALA A 126 2.70 1.59 -29.09
CA ALA A 126 1.50 1.17 -28.35
C ALA A 126 0.86 2.34 -27.59
N GLN A 127 1.67 3.19 -26.93
CA GLN A 127 1.15 4.39 -26.25
C GLN A 127 0.33 5.29 -27.20
N TYR A 128 0.86 5.63 -28.38
CA TYR A 128 0.14 6.46 -29.36
C TYR A 128 -1.16 5.83 -29.87
N LYS A 129 -1.23 4.49 -29.90
CA LYS A 129 -2.43 3.75 -30.31
C LYS A 129 -3.49 3.77 -29.20
N LEU A 130 -3.09 3.47 -27.96
CA LEU A 130 -3.98 3.46 -26.79
C LEU A 130 -4.45 4.87 -26.40
N ALA A 131 -3.68 5.92 -26.67
CA ALA A 131 -4.13 7.29 -26.45
C ALA A 131 -5.34 7.70 -27.31
N LYS A 132 -5.65 6.91 -28.36
CA LYS A 132 -6.81 7.10 -29.24
C LYS A 132 -7.85 5.98 -29.05
N ASP A 133 -7.77 5.24 -27.95
CA ASP A 133 -8.70 4.15 -27.67
C ASP A 133 -10.12 4.68 -27.51
N ALA A 134 -11.11 3.87 -27.89
CA ALA A 134 -12.52 4.21 -27.72
C ALA A 134 -12.94 4.12 -26.24
N SER A 135 -12.25 3.31 -25.44
CA SER A 135 -12.52 3.16 -24.01
C SER A 135 -11.76 4.21 -23.20
N VAL A 136 -12.50 5.09 -22.53
CA VAL A 136 -11.94 6.10 -21.62
C VAL A 136 -11.09 5.45 -20.52
N ALA A 137 -11.52 4.31 -19.97
CA ALA A 137 -10.77 3.61 -18.93
C ALA A 137 -9.37 3.17 -19.39
N VAL A 138 -9.22 2.79 -20.67
CA VAL A 138 -7.92 2.43 -21.24
C VAL A 138 -7.02 3.67 -21.34
N VAL A 139 -7.59 4.79 -21.78
CA VAL A 139 -6.88 6.07 -21.87
C VAL A 139 -6.48 6.58 -20.48
N ALA A 140 -7.34 6.41 -19.47
CA ALA A 140 -7.06 6.79 -18.09
C ALA A 140 -5.93 5.95 -17.48
N ASN A 141 -5.91 4.64 -17.73
CA ASN A 141 -4.79 3.79 -17.32
C ASN A 141 -3.47 4.20 -18.00
N LEU A 142 -3.53 4.59 -19.28
CA LEU A 142 -2.36 5.11 -19.99
C LEU A 142 -1.87 6.43 -19.38
N ALA A 143 -2.79 7.30 -18.95
CA ALA A 143 -2.47 8.59 -18.34
C ALA A 143 -1.65 8.45 -17.06
N GLY A 144 -1.96 7.44 -16.22
CA GLY A 144 -1.21 7.12 -15.01
C GLY A 144 0.11 6.35 -15.24
N ASN A 145 0.44 6.00 -16.50
CA ASN A 145 1.65 5.23 -16.80
C ASN A 145 2.92 6.09 -16.64
N LYS A 146 3.85 5.66 -15.78
CA LYS A 146 5.12 6.36 -15.48
C LYS A 146 6.01 6.57 -16.71
N CYS A 147 5.86 5.78 -17.77
CA CYS A 147 6.65 5.91 -19.01
C CYS A 147 5.91 6.67 -20.12
N LEU A 148 4.83 7.38 -19.80
CA LEU A 148 4.07 8.18 -20.77
C LEU A 148 4.91 9.32 -21.34
N VAL A 149 5.05 9.36 -22.66
CA VAL A 149 5.84 10.39 -23.34
C VAL A 149 5.17 11.77 -23.26
N GLU A 150 5.98 12.83 -23.15
CA GLU A 150 5.51 14.22 -23.01
C GLU A 150 4.46 14.66 -24.06
N PRO A 151 4.58 14.34 -25.37
CA PRO A 151 3.55 14.72 -26.34
C PRO A 151 2.18 14.13 -26.03
N LEU A 152 2.14 12.94 -25.43
CA LEU A 152 0.89 12.30 -25.00
C LEU A 152 0.41 12.85 -23.66
N GLN A 153 1.29 13.23 -22.73
CA GLN A 153 0.88 13.98 -21.54
C GLN A 153 0.12 15.25 -21.95
N ARG A 154 0.61 16.00 -22.95
CA ARG A 154 -0.05 17.20 -23.48
C ARG A 154 -1.40 16.93 -24.13
N LEU A 155 -1.50 15.83 -24.87
CA LEU A 155 -2.76 15.42 -25.47
C LEU A 155 -3.79 15.08 -24.38
N LEU A 156 -3.40 14.29 -23.38
CA LEU A 156 -4.28 13.80 -22.33
C LEU A 156 -4.64 14.87 -21.29
N ALA A 157 -3.78 15.87 -21.08
CA ALA A 157 -4.11 17.03 -20.23
C ALA A 157 -5.29 17.86 -20.76
N ASN A 158 -5.59 17.74 -22.06
CA ASN A 158 -6.75 18.38 -22.70
C ASN A 158 -7.88 17.39 -22.98
N HIS A 159 -7.83 16.18 -22.43
CA HIS A 159 -8.83 15.17 -22.67
C HIS A 159 -10.18 15.62 -22.10
N VAL A 160 -11.27 15.34 -22.81
CA VAL A 160 -12.63 15.76 -22.40
C VAL A 160 -13.05 15.12 -21.08
N ASP A 161 -12.66 13.87 -20.88
CA ASP A 161 -13.01 13.09 -19.69
C ASP A 161 -12.10 13.44 -18.51
N GLU A 162 -12.74 13.70 -17.37
CA GLU A 162 -12.09 14.07 -16.12
C GLU A 162 -11.24 12.94 -15.54
N SER A 163 -11.67 11.68 -15.63
CA SER A 163 -10.92 10.53 -15.08
C SER A 163 -9.55 10.36 -15.74
N VAL A 164 -9.45 10.72 -17.03
CA VAL A 164 -8.16 10.73 -17.73
C VAL A 164 -7.23 11.81 -17.17
N ARG A 165 -7.77 13.00 -16.89
CA ARG A 165 -6.98 14.12 -16.33
C ARG A 165 -6.60 13.89 -14.86
N LEU A 166 -7.46 13.21 -14.09
CA LEU A 166 -7.19 12.77 -12.71
C LEU A 166 -5.99 11.81 -12.67
N ASN A 167 -6.05 10.72 -13.44
CA ASN A 167 -4.94 9.76 -13.49
C ASN A 167 -3.65 10.39 -14.04
N LEU A 168 -3.77 11.37 -14.94
CA LEU A 168 -2.62 12.13 -15.42
C LEU A 168 -2.01 12.98 -14.29
N ALA A 169 -2.84 13.63 -13.46
CA ALA A 169 -2.41 14.45 -12.33
C ALA A 169 -1.65 13.66 -11.26
N GLU A 170 -1.98 12.37 -11.08
CA GLU A 170 -1.28 11.45 -10.16
C GLU A 170 0.05 10.92 -10.71
N ASN A 171 0.34 11.14 -11.99
CA ASN A 171 1.54 10.60 -12.62
C ASN A 171 2.81 11.32 -12.14
N LEU A 172 3.69 10.59 -11.46
CA LEU A 172 4.98 11.11 -10.94
C LEU A 172 5.97 11.56 -12.04
N SER A 173 5.69 11.24 -13.30
CA SER A 173 6.51 11.63 -14.46
C SER A 173 5.96 12.83 -15.21
N LEU A 174 5.03 13.58 -14.61
CA LEU A 174 4.52 14.81 -15.18
C LEU A 174 5.61 15.86 -15.37
N THR A 175 5.68 16.41 -16.58
CA THR A 175 6.55 17.56 -16.83
C THR A 175 6.02 18.82 -16.15
N LYS A 176 6.92 19.74 -15.77
CA LYS A 176 6.55 21.04 -15.18
C LYS A 176 5.51 21.79 -16.03
N GLN A 177 5.63 21.72 -17.37
CA GLN A 177 4.68 22.34 -18.28
C GLN A 177 3.26 21.77 -18.12
N MET A 178 3.14 20.45 -17.93
CA MET A 178 1.83 19.80 -17.76
C MET A 178 1.24 20.07 -16.38
N GLN A 179 2.08 20.10 -15.34
CA GLN A 179 1.65 20.54 -14.01
C GLN A 179 1.07 21.97 -14.08
N HIS A 180 1.74 22.90 -14.78
CA HIS A 180 1.24 24.27 -14.96
C HIS A 180 -0.18 24.33 -15.53
N GLN A 181 -0.47 23.47 -16.52
CA GLN A 181 -1.78 23.41 -17.16
C GLN A 181 -2.84 22.86 -16.20
N LEU A 182 -2.53 21.76 -15.50
CA LEU A 182 -3.46 21.06 -14.61
C LEU A 182 -3.78 21.83 -13.32
N VAL A 183 -2.90 22.74 -12.87
CA VAL A 183 -3.19 23.66 -11.75
C VAL A 183 -4.40 24.56 -12.03
N SER A 184 -4.76 24.78 -13.29
CA SER A 184 -5.95 25.57 -13.68
C SER A 184 -7.18 24.73 -14.03
N ASP A 185 -7.14 23.41 -13.79
CA ASP A 185 -8.25 22.50 -14.09
C ASP A 185 -9.32 22.52 -12.98
N ASN A 186 -10.25 21.57 -13.02
CA ASN A 186 -11.30 21.44 -12.02
C ASN A 186 -10.75 21.08 -10.62
N VAL A 187 -11.61 21.18 -9.60
CA VAL A 187 -11.23 20.96 -8.19
C VAL A 187 -10.65 19.56 -7.97
N ASN A 188 -11.23 18.52 -8.58
CA ASN A 188 -10.82 17.14 -8.37
C ASN A 188 -9.42 16.88 -8.97
N VAL A 189 -9.16 17.34 -10.20
CA VAL A 189 -7.85 17.22 -10.87
C VAL A 189 -6.78 17.97 -10.10
N ARG A 190 -7.11 19.15 -9.56
CA ARG A 190 -6.19 19.91 -8.70
C ARG A 190 -5.92 19.22 -7.36
N ALA A 191 -6.91 18.56 -6.77
CA ALA A 191 -6.72 17.76 -5.56
C ALA A 191 -5.81 16.55 -5.82
N SER A 192 -6.02 15.81 -6.93
CA SER A 192 -5.10 14.73 -7.34
C SER A 192 -3.70 15.25 -7.70
N LEU A 193 -3.57 16.47 -8.24
CA LEU A 193 -2.27 17.08 -8.46
C LEU A 193 -1.58 17.46 -7.15
N ALA A 194 -2.35 17.87 -6.13
CA ALA A 194 -1.85 18.25 -4.82
C ALA A 194 -1.25 17.06 -4.05
N THR A 195 -1.76 15.84 -4.24
CA THR A 195 -1.20 14.61 -3.65
C THR A 195 0.05 14.11 -4.39
N ASN A 196 0.37 14.64 -5.56
CA ASN A 196 1.51 14.18 -6.36
C ASN A 196 2.84 14.62 -5.74
N GLU A 197 3.69 13.66 -5.37
CA GLU A 197 5.01 13.90 -4.78
C GLU A 197 5.99 14.64 -5.71
N SER A 198 5.76 14.60 -7.03
CA SER A 198 6.56 15.31 -8.02
C SER A 198 6.10 16.76 -8.28
N LEU A 199 5.11 17.24 -7.52
CA LEU A 199 4.55 18.58 -7.69
C LEU A 199 5.59 19.67 -7.42
N HIS A 200 5.85 20.51 -8.43
CA HIS A 200 6.82 21.58 -8.34
C HIS A 200 6.43 22.61 -7.26
N CYS A 201 7.41 23.13 -6.52
CA CYS A 201 7.21 24.07 -5.40
C CYS A 201 6.35 25.29 -5.75
N GLU A 202 6.54 25.85 -6.94
CA GLU A 202 5.72 26.94 -7.52
C GLU A 202 4.22 26.63 -7.54
N TYR A 203 3.87 25.38 -7.86
CA TYR A 203 2.48 24.95 -7.93
C TYR A 203 1.94 24.53 -6.57
N GLN A 204 2.79 24.03 -5.66
CA GLN A 204 2.42 23.89 -4.25
C GLN A 204 2.02 25.25 -3.65
N MET A 205 2.80 26.31 -3.92
CA MET A 205 2.48 27.68 -3.49
C MET A 205 1.16 28.19 -4.10
N THR A 206 0.88 27.84 -5.36
CA THR A 206 -0.36 28.26 -6.02
C THR A 206 -1.57 27.57 -5.39
N LEU A 207 -1.52 26.25 -5.22
CA LEU A 207 -2.62 25.46 -4.66
C LEU A 207 -2.89 25.77 -3.18
N ALA A 208 -1.85 26.12 -2.41
CA ALA A 208 -2.00 26.50 -1.00
C ALA A 208 -2.77 27.82 -0.78
N CYS A 209 -2.80 28.70 -1.79
CA CYS A 209 -3.51 29.98 -1.73
C CYS A 209 -4.97 29.89 -2.22
N GLU A 210 -5.45 28.71 -2.61
CA GLU A 210 -6.79 28.54 -3.15
C GLU A 210 -7.88 28.43 -2.08
N ASP A 211 -9.09 28.87 -2.45
CA ASP A 211 -10.28 28.88 -1.58
C ASP A 211 -10.95 27.50 -1.40
N ALA A 212 -10.32 26.40 -1.82
CA ALA A 212 -10.88 25.05 -1.71
C ALA A 212 -10.14 24.23 -0.63
N PRO A 213 -10.76 23.99 0.55
CA PRO A 213 -10.13 23.22 1.62
C PRO A 213 -9.69 21.82 1.21
N ALA A 214 -10.46 21.13 0.37
CA ALA A 214 -10.13 19.79 -0.12
C ALA A 214 -8.76 19.72 -0.82
N ILE A 215 -8.37 20.77 -1.55
CA ILE A 215 -7.07 20.84 -2.22
C ILE A 215 -5.96 21.08 -1.19
N ARG A 216 -6.22 21.93 -0.19
CA ARG A 216 -5.25 22.23 0.89
C ARG A 216 -5.05 21.03 1.82
N VAL A 217 -6.08 20.23 2.07
CA VAL A 217 -6.00 18.93 2.77
C VAL A 217 -5.12 17.97 1.97
N ALA A 218 -5.41 17.78 0.68
CA ALA A 218 -4.60 16.92 -0.18
C ALA A 218 -3.12 17.35 -0.25
N LEU A 219 -2.86 18.66 -0.25
CA LEU A 219 -1.51 19.20 -0.18
C LEU A 219 -0.85 18.96 1.19
N ALA A 220 -1.62 19.05 2.28
CA ALA A 220 -1.16 18.78 3.63
C ALA A 220 -0.78 17.30 3.84
N GLU A 221 -1.41 16.38 3.12
CA GLU A 221 -1.11 14.92 3.15
C GLU A 221 0.10 14.54 2.29
N ASN A 222 0.56 15.42 1.40
CA ASN A 222 1.66 15.12 0.48
C ASN A 222 3.01 15.02 1.23
N GLU A 223 3.71 13.90 1.09
CA GLU A 223 5.01 13.70 1.73
C GLU A 223 6.11 14.65 1.18
N ALA A 224 5.98 15.12 -0.06
CA ALA A 224 6.92 16.07 -0.68
C ALA A 224 6.61 17.55 -0.37
N LEU A 225 5.81 17.83 0.66
CA LEU A 225 5.39 19.18 1.03
C LEU A 225 6.56 20.04 1.51
N ILE A 226 6.74 21.20 0.87
CA ILE A 226 7.84 22.12 1.23
C ILE A 226 7.56 22.88 2.53
N SER A 227 8.63 23.12 3.32
CA SER A 227 8.55 23.83 4.61
C SER A 227 7.81 25.18 4.59
N PRO A 228 7.97 26.07 3.59
CA PRO A 228 7.19 27.31 3.53
C PRO A 228 5.67 27.09 3.52
N ILE A 229 5.21 26.02 2.89
CA ILE A 229 3.79 25.69 2.82
C ILE A 229 3.31 25.01 4.09
N GLN A 230 4.14 24.18 4.74
CA GLN A 230 3.85 23.70 6.09
C GLN A 230 3.56 24.88 7.05
N CYS A 231 4.36 25.95 7.00
CA CYS A 231 4.13 27.16 7.80
C CYS A 231 2.78 27.84 7.48
N GLN A 232 2.42 27.94 6.20
CA GLN A 232 1.17 28.55 5.77
C GLN A 232 -0.04 27.72 6.24
N LEU A 233 -0.02 26.40 5.98
CA LEU A 233 -1.10 25.48 6.33
C LEU A 233 -1.25 25.29 7.84
N ALA A 234 -0.19 25.46 8.64
CA ALA A 234 -0.31 25.45 10.10
C ALA A 234 -1.17 26.61 10.65
N THR A 235 -1.38 27.65 9.86
CA THR A 235 -2.24 28.81 10.17
C THR A 235 -3.54 28.81 9.37
N ASP A 236 -3.87 27.71 8.69
CA ASP A 236 -5.08 27.61 7.89
C ASP A 236 -6.34 27.82 8.74
N PRO A 237 -7.35 28.55 8.23
CA PRO A 237 -8.62 28.69 8.92
C PRO A 237 -9.41 27.38 9.01
N ASP A 238 -9.15 26.43 8.12
CA ASP A 238 -9.82 25.13 8.11
C ASP A 238 -9.08 24.13 9.01
N ILE A 239 -9.80 23.58 9.99
CA ILE A 239 -9.23 22.64 10.96
C ILE A 239 -8.80 21.32 10.32
N ASP A 240 -9.51 20.85 9.28
CA ASP A 240 -9.21 19.58 8.63
C ASP A 240 -7.86 19.65 7.92
N VAL A 241 -7.51 20.83 7.38
CA VAL A 241 -6.19 21.10 6.78
C VAL A 241 -5.08 21.00 7.83
N VAL A 242 -5.29 21.60 9.01
CA VAL A 242 -4.30 21.57 10.10
C VAL A 242 -4.16 20.16 10.68
N LEU A 243 -5.26 19.39 10.78
CA LEU A 243 -5.24 17.99 11.21
C LEU A 243 -4.47 17.12 10.22
N ALA A 244 -4.75 17.23 8.92
CA ALA A 244 -4.02 16.53 7.87
C ALA A 244 -2.52 16.86 7.91
N LEU A 245 -2.18 18.13 8.11
CA LEU A 245 -0.78 18.57 8.26
C LEU A 245 -0.13 17.93 9.49
N ALA A 246 -0.84 17.86 10.63
CA ALA A 246 -0.33 17.28 11.87
C ALA A 246 -0.01 15.78 11.74
N SER A 247 -0.76 15.06 10.91
CA SER A 247 -0.54 13.63 10.61
C SER A 247 0.54 13.38 9.55
N ASN A 248 1.07 14.41 8.88
CA ASN A 248 2.07 14.24 7.82
C ASN A 248 3.45 13.83 8.38
N GLY A 249 4.02 12.74 7.84
CA GLY A 249 5.31 12.21 8.26
C GLY A 249 6.54 13.09 7.95
N THR A 250 6.41 14.15 7.15
CA THR A 250 7.53 15.01 6.73
C THR A 250 7.56 16.38 7.40
N LEU A 251 6.81 16.53 8.50
CA LEU A 251 6.82 17.74 9.31
C LEU A 251 8.22 18.08 9.84
N THR A 252 8.66 19.31 9.56
CA THR A 252 9.87 19.85 10.18
C THR A 252 9.68 20.04 11.68
N GLU A 253 10.73 19.89 12.48
CA GLU A 253 10.66 20.02 13.94
C GLU A 253 10.08 21.37 14.39
N ASN A 254 10.42 22.47 13.70
CA ASN A 254 9.84 23.79 13.96
C ASN A 254 8.31 23.80 13.77
N MET A 255 7.79 23.06 12.79
CA MET A 255 6.36 22.96 12.54
C MET A 255 5.67 22.06 13.57
N GLN A 256 6.31 20.96 13.99
CA GLN A 256 5.83 20.16 15.10
C GLN A 256 5.69 21.01 16.38
N GLN A 257 6.68 21.88 16.67
CA GLN A 257 6.61 22.82 17.79
C GLN A 257 5.47 23.85 17.65
N ALA A 258 5.24 24.38 16.44
CA ALA A 258 4.17 25.33 16.19
C ALA A 258 2.78 24.70 16.41
N LEU A 259 2.60 23.43 16.03
CA LEU A 259 1.35 22.69 16.18
C LEU A 259 1.03 22.34 17.66
N LEU A 260 2.03 22.27 18.54
CA LEU A 260 1.79 22.10 19.98
C LEU A 260 0.98 23.25 20.61
N LEU A 261 1.05 24.44 20.03
CA LEU A 261 0.33 25.62 20.52
C LEU A 261 -1.13 25.68 20.04
N LYS A 262 -1.56 24.70 19.24
CA LYS A 262 -2.92 24.62 18.69
C LYS A 262 -3.86 23.87 19.62
N ASP A 263 -5.10 23.69 19.15
CA ASP A 263 -6.17 23.03 19.87
C ASP A 263 -5.85 21.56 20.18
N GLU A 264 -6.56 21.00 21.16
CA GLU A 264 -6.38 19.62 21.63
C GLU A 264 -6.48 18.60 20.49
N CYS A 265 -7.40 18.79 19.54
CA CYS A 265 -7.54 17.89 18.38
C CYS A 265 -6.28 17.84 17.51
N VAL A 266 -5.62 18.98 17.29
CA VAL A 266 -4.36 19.06 16.53
C VAL A 266 -3.22 18.39 17.29
N ARG A 267 -3.16 18.58 18.61
CA ARG A 267 -2.17 17.90 19.45
C ARG A 267 -2.38 16.38 19.48
N ILE A 268 -3.62 15.90 19.44
CA ILE A 268 -3.92 14.46 19.31
C ILE A 268 -3.40 13.94 17.98
N ALA A 269 -3.74 14.59 16.86
CA ALA A 269 -3.26 14.17 15.54
C ALA A 269 -1.72 14.18 15.44
N LEU A 270 -1.07 15.17 16.05
CA LEU A 270 0.39 15.23 16.14
C LEU A 270 0.96 14.08 17.00
N ALA A 271 0.28 13.69 18.09
CA ALA A 271 0.72 12.59 18.95
C ALA A 271 0.64 11.22 18.26
N GLU A 272 -0.34 11.03 17.36
CA GLU A 272 -0.49 9.81 16.56
C GLU A 272 0.52 9.71 15.41
N ASN A 273 1.18 10.82 15.05
CA ASN A 273 2.12 10.85 13.95
C ASN A 273 3.42 10.09 14.30
N PRO A 274 3.82 9.06 13.52
CA PRO A 274 5.02 8.27 13.79
C PRO A 274 6.34 9.05 13.65
N ALA A 275 6.34 10.17 12.94
CA ALA A 275 7.55 10.94 12.61
C ALA A 275 7.85 12.10 13.57
N ILE A 276 7.17 12.19 14.72
CA ILE A 276 7.45 13.26 15.70
C ILE A 276 8.81 13.11 16.37
N SER A 277 9.48 14.23 16.59
CA SER A 277 10.80 14.27 17.23
C SER A 277 10.73 13.86 18.70
N SER A 278 11.83 13.33 19.25
CA SER A 278 11.91 12.92 20.65
C SER A 278 11.61 14.06 21.63
N VAL A 279 11.94 15.31 21.26
CA VAL A 279 11.61 16.52 22.04
C VAL A 279 10.10 16.71 22.10
N ILE A 280 9.41 16.57 20.96
CA ILE A 280 7.95 16.71 20.88
C ILE A 280 7.26 15.59 21.64
N GLN A 281 7.75 14.35 21.51
CA GLN A 281 7.24 13.22 22.28
C GLN A 281 7.33 13.46 23.80
N LEU A 282 8.44 14.01 24.31
CA LEU A 282 8.59 14.38 25.72
C LEU A 282 7.58 15.42 26.18
N ILE A 283 7.32 16.44 25.36
CA ILE A 283 6.33 17.47 25.67
C ILE A 283 4.92 16.87 25.72
N LEU A 284 4.56 16.05 24.72
CA LEU A 284 3.25 15.40 24.64
C LEU A 284 3.03 14.37 25.76
N ALA A 285 4.08 13.67 26.20
CA ALA A 285 4.01 12.73 27.33
C ALA A 285 3.76 13.45 28.68
N ALA A 286 4.02 14.74 28.76
CA ALA A 286 3.72 15.59 29.91
C ALA A 286 2.44 16.44 29.71
N ASP A 287 1.71 16.26 28.60
CA ASP A 287 0.49 17.02 28.33
C ASP A 287 -0.58 16.72 29.41
N PRO A 288 -1.31 17.74 29.91
CA PRO A 288 -2.36 17.53 30.91
C PRO A 288 -3.50 16.62 30.43
N SER A 289 -3.82 16.60 29.12
CA SER A 289 -4.88 15.76 28.57
C SER A 289 -4.43 14.30 28.50
N ASP A 290 -5.17 13.41 29.15
CA ASP A 290 -4.97 11.97 29.04
C ASP A 290 -5.21 11.44 27.62
N LYS A 291 -6.06 12.10 26.83
CA LYS A 291 -6.30 11.72 25.43
C LYS A 291 -5.04 11.88 24.59
N ILE A 292 -4.31 12.99 24.76
CA ILE A 292 -3.05 13.27 24.06
C ILE A 292 -1.98 12.24 24.48
N ARG A 293 -1.84 11.99 25.79
CA ARG A 293 -0.90 10.97 26.28
C ARG A 293 -1.27 9.57 25.78
N SER A 294 -2.56 9.26 25.67
CA SER A 294 -3.06 7.98 25.17
C SER A 294 -2.81 7.81 23.67
N ALA A 295 -2.96 8.89 22.90
CA ALA A 295 -2.64 8.93 21.47
C ALA A 295 -1.13 8.72 21.25
N LEU A 296 -0.29 9.41 22.02
CA LEU A 296 1.16 9.21 21.98
C LEU A 296 1.55 7.76 22.30
N ALA A 297 0.88 7.13 23.27
CA ALA A 297 1.14 5.77 23.68
C ALA A 297 0.87 4.71 22.60
N ILE A 298 0.09 5.02 21.55
CA ILE A 298 -0.17 4.13 20.40
C ILE A 298 1.04 4.04 19.47
N ASN A 299 1.92 5.04 19.50
CA ASN A 299 3.05 5.10 18.59
C ASN A 299 4.09 4.01 18.94
N ASP A 300 4.46 3.17 17.97
CA ASP A 300 5.47 2.12 18.17
C ASP A 300 6.91 2.69 18.22
N ALA A 301 7.12 3.92 17.74
CA ALA A 301 8.44 4.57 17.66
C ALA A 301 8.79 5.37 18.93
N LEU A 302 8.29 4.97 20.11
CA LEU A 302 8.60 5.61 21.38
C LEU A 302 9.99 5.25 21.88
N SER A 303 10.69 6.24 22.45
CA SER A 303 11.96 5.99 23.14
C SER A 303 11.76 5.23 24.45
N GLU A 304 12.77 4.46 24.89
CA GLU A 304 12.69 3.71 26.15
C GLU A 304 12.44 4.62 27.37
N THR A 305 12.97 5.85 27.34
CA THR A 305 12.71 6.85 28.39
C THR A 305 11.25 7.26 28.47
N LEU A 306 10.54 7.26 27.35
CA LEU A 306 9.12 7.59 27.30
C LEU A 306 8.25 6.39 27.68
N ILE A 307 8.63 5.19 27.25
CA ILE A 307 7.96 3.95 27.67
C ILE A 307 7.99 3.82 29.20
N THR A 308 9.15 4.09 29.81
CA THR A 308 9.31 4.05 31.27
C THR A 308 8.54 5.15 32.00
N GLN A 309 8.28 6.29 31.35
CA GLN A 309 7.40 7.33 31.90
C GLN A 309 5.91 6.94 31.77
N LEU A 310 5.48 6.48 30.59
CA LEU A 310 4.08 6.19 30.28
C LEU A 310 3.56 4.91 30.96
N VAL A 311 4.44 3.95 31.28
CA VAL A 311 4.05 2.75 32.05
C VAL A 311 3.55 3.10 33.46
N ASP A 312 3.96 4.25 34.00
CA ASP A 312 3.52 4.76 35.30
C ASP A 312 2.45 5.86 35.17
N ASP A 313 1.87 6.06 33.98
CA ASP A 313 0.84 7.08 33.77
C ASP A 313 -0.36 6.83 34.69
N PRO A 314 -0.95 7.87 35.33
CA PRO A 314 -2.10 7.70 36.19
C PRO A 314 -3.33 7.12 35.46
N ASN A 315 -3.48 7.37 34.16
CA ASN A 315 -4.63 6.94 33.38
C ASN A 315 -4.43 5.52 32.82
N ALA A 316 -5.40 4.64 33.09
CA ALA A 316 -5.35 3.26 32.65
C ALA A 316 -5.44 3.09 31.11
N ASN A 317 -6.08 4.00 30.39
CA ASN A 317 -6.17 3.96 28.92
C ASN A 317 -4.81 4.23 28.27
N VAL A 318 -4.03 5.16 28.82
CA VAL A 318 -2.66 5.44 28.37
C VAL A 318 -1.80 4.20 28.52
N ARG A 319 -1.84 3.56 29.70
CA ARG A 319 -1.11 2.31 29.97
C ARG A 319 -1.60 1.14 29.12
N ALA A 320 -2.89 1.08 28.82
CA ALA A 320 -3.49 0.03 27.98
C ALA A 320 -3.10 0.19 26.51
N ASN A 321 -3.02 1.42 25.99
CA ASN A 321 -2.52 1.69 24.65
C ASN A 321 -1.02 1.37 24.56
N LEU A 322 -0.22 1.78 25.55
CA LEU A 322 1.20 1.41 25.61
C LEU A 322 1.39 -0.10 25.58
N ALA A 323 0.52 -0.85 26.27
CA ALA A 323 0.55 -2.31 26.33
C ALA A 323 0.29 -3.00 24.97
N LEU A 324 -0.28 -2.30 23.99
CA LEU A 324 -0.51 -2.82 22.63
C LEU A 324 0.71 -2.70 21.72
N ASN A 325 1.71 -1.87 22.07
CA ASN A 325 2.89 -1.66 21.22
C ASN A 325 3.71 -2.94 21.08
N SER A 326 4.20 -3.22 19.87
CA SER A 326 4.83 -4.50 19.56
C SER A 326 6.22 -4.67 20.21
N SER A 327 6.87 -3.57 20.58
CA SER A 327 8.30 -3.50 20.87
C SER A 327 8.60 -3.09 22.32
N LEU A 328 7.86 -3.65 23.30
CA LEU A 328 8.09 -3.36 24.71
C LEU A 328 9.24 -4.20 25.30
N PRO A 329 10.13 -3.61 26.11
CA PRO A 329 11.12 -4.37 26.88
C PRO A 329 10.46 -5.34 27.88
N GLU A 330 11.07 -6.52 28.11
CA GLU A 330 10.50 -7.57 28.98
C GLU A 330 10.12 -7.07 30.38
N TYR A 331 10.92 -6.19 30.98
CA TYR A 331 10.64 -5.65 32.32
C TYR A 331 9.39 -4.75 32.35
N ILE A 332 9.08 -4.08 31.23
CA ILE A 332 7.85 -3.28 31.07
C ILE A 332 6.66 -4.21 30.91
N GLU A 333 6.79 -5.28 30.11
CA GLU A 333 5.72 -6.28 29.94
C GLU A 333 5.36 -6.94 31.28
N ILE A 334 6.36 -7.32 32.09
CA ILE A 334 6.15 -7.89 33.42
C ILE A 334 5.40 -6.90 34.32
N LYS A 335 5.75 -5.60 34.26
CA LYS A 335 5.09 -4.56 35.04
C LYS A 335 3.63 -4.36 34.62
N LEU A 336 3.35 -4.32 33.32
CA LEU A 336 2.00 -4.19 32.76
C LEU A 336 1.14 -5.44 33.03
N ALA A 337 1.74 -6.63 33.08
CA ALA A 337 1.05 -7.87 33.47
C ALA A 337 0.54 -7.82 34.92
N GLN A 338 1.20 -7.03 35.78
CA GLN A 338 0.81 -6.80 37.18
C GLN A 338 -0.01 -5.52 37.37
N ASP A 339 -0.44 -4.88 36.28
CA ASP A 339 -1.22 -3.64 36.37
C ASP A 339 -2.53 -3.84 37.13
N LYS A 340 -2.95 -2.81 37.86
CA LYS A 340 -4.18 -2.80 38.65
C LYS A 340 -5.43 -2.89 37.76
N SER A 341 -5.37 -2.33 36.55
CA SER A 341 -6.48 -2.30 35.59
C SER A 341 -6.54 -3.59 34.77
N CYS A 342 -7.73 -4.21 34.70
CA CYS A 342 -7.96 -5.36 33.84
C CYS A 342 -7.79 -5.01 32.35
N SER A 343 -8.16 -3.80 31.93
CA SER A 343 -8.01 -3.37 30.53
C SER A 343 -6.55 -3.39 30.06
N VAL A 344 -5.63 -2.97 30.93
CA VAL A 344 -4.18 -2.97 30.62
C VAL A 344 -3.66 -4.39 30.46
N ARG A 345 -4.04 -5.28 31.38
CA ARG A 345 -3.66 -6.70 31.31
C ARG A 345 -4.24 -7.40 30.08
N ASN A 346 -5.50 -7.08 29.72
CA ASN A 346 -6.16 -7.58 28.52
C ASN A 346 -5.47 -7.10 27.23
N SER A 347 -5.11 -5.81 27.15
CA SER A 347 -4.35 -5.28 26.01
C SER A 347 -3.01 -5.98 25.81
N LEU A 348 -2.27 -6.22 26.90
CA LEU A 348 -1.01 -6.95 26.83
C LEU A 348 -1.22 -8.40 26.36
N ALA A 349 -2.26 -9.08 26.87
CA ALA A 349 -2.61 -10.44 26.45
C ALA A 349 -3.02 -10.52 24.97
N PHE A 350 -3.72 -9.51 24.46
CA PHE A 350 -4.19 -9.44 23.08
C PHE A 350 -3.06 -9.44 22.03
N ARG A 351 -1.86 -8.96 22.37
CA ARG A 351 -0.69 -9.01 21.46
C ARG A 351 -0.27 -10.43 21.07
N GLY A 352 -0.56 -11.44 21.90
CA GLY A 352 -0.15 -12.83 21.71
C GLY A 352 1.34 -13.11 21.91
N HIS A 353 2.22 -12.18 21.51
CA HIS A 353 3.66 -12.22 21.67
C HIS A 353 4.10 -11.41 22.90
N VAL A 354 4.06 -12.04 24.07
CA VAL A 354 4.56 -11.48 25.34
C VAL A 354 5.62 -12.39 25.94
N CYS A 355 6.53 -11.83 26.74
CA CYS A 355 7.56 -12.61 27.41
C CYS A 355 6.94 -13.70 28.30
N GLN A 356 7.63 -14.83 28.43
CA GLN A 356 7.13 -15.98 29.18
C GLN A 356 6.71 -15.61 30.61
N LYS A 357 7.45 -14.69 31.23
CA LYS A 357 7.15 -14.28 32.61
C LYS A 357 5.89 -13.43 32.72
N ALA A 358 5.64 -12.53 31.77
CA ALA A 358 4.40 -11.78 31.70
C ALA A 358 3.21 -12.71 31.44
N LYS A 359 3.37 -13.72 30.57
CA LYS A 359 2.34 -14.72 30.30
C LYS A 359 1.91 -15.50 31.54
N GLU A 360 2.87 -15.98 32.34
CA GLU A 360 2.60 -16.66 33.61
C GLU A 360 1.78 -15.78 34.56
N LEU A 361 2.19 -14.52 34.73
CA LEU A 361 1.51 -13.57 35.61
C LEU A 361 0.09 -13.23 35.14
N LEU A 362 -0.13 -13.15 33.82
CA LEU A 362 -1.45 -12.93 33.24
C LEU A 362 -2.38 -14.13 33.45
N LEU A 363 -1.89 -15.36 33.35
CA LEU A 363 -2.68 -16.59 33.56
C LEU A 363 -3.01 -16.83 35.05
N ASP A 364 -2.09 -16.44 35.95
CA ASP A 364 -2.28 -16.47 37.40
C ASP A 364 -3.29 -15.41 37.88
N SER A 365 -3.53 -14.37 37.07
CA SER A 365 -4.56 -13.38 37.36
C SER A 365 -5.95 -14.04 37.29
N ASN A 366 -6.86 -13.69 38.23
CA ASN A 366 -8.22 -14.23 38.28
C ASN A 366 -9.15 -13.73 37.15
N ASP A 367 -8.60 -13.27 36.04
CA ASP A 367 -9.32 -12.64 34.93
C ASP A 367 -9.70 -13.71 33.88
N GLU A 368 -10.98 -14.05 33.81
CA GLU A 368 -11.48 -15.08 32.87
C GLU A 368 -11.22 -14.68 31.41
N THR A 369 -11.33 -13.39 31.07
CA THR A 369 -11.13 -12.89 29.70
C THR A 369 -9.70 -13.10 29.19
N ILE A 370 -8.71 -12.99 30.07
CA ILE A 370 -7.29 -13.20 29.72
C ILE A 370 -7.04 -14.67 29.41
N ARG A 371 -7.67 -15.58 30.18
CA ARG A 371 -7.54 -17.03 29.94
C ARG A 371 -8.15 -17.42 28.61
N ASP A 372 -9.33 -16.88 28.29
CA ASP A 372 -10.00 -17.14 27.01
C ASP A 372 -9.19 -16.59 25.82
N LEU A 373 -8.58 -15.39 25.94
CA LEU A 373 -7.71 -14.82 24.90
C LEU A 373 -6.49 -15.72 24.62
N PHE A 374 -5.80 -16.22 25.67
CA PHE A 374 -4.66 -17.11 25.48
C PHE A 374 -5.05 -18.51 24.99
N ILE A 375 -6.25 -19.00 25.31
CA ILE A 375 -6.76 -20.28 24.80
C ILE A 375 -7.14 -20.14 23.32
N GLY A 376 -7.84 -19.06 22.94
CA GLY A 376 -8.27 -18.81 21.55
C GLY A 376 -7.13 -18.67 20.55
N MET A 377 -6.02 -18.03 20.93
CA MET A 377 -4.84 -17.86 20.06
C MET A 377 -4.01 -19.15 19.84
N HIS A 378 -4.26 -20.22 20.59
CA HIS A 378 -3.59 -21.53 20.39
C HIS A 378 -4.38 -22.47 19.46
N TYR A 379 -5.55 -22.04 18.95
CA TYR A 379 -6.43 -22.83 18.09
C TYR A 379 -6.58 -22.31 16.64
N GLU A 380 -5.80 -21.30 16.24
CA GLU A 380 -5.60 -20.88 14.84
C GLU A 380 -4.16 -21.16 14.40
#